data_AF-A0A3D2V5Q3-F1
#
_entry.id   AF-A0A3D2V5Q3-F1
#
_cell.length_a   1.000
_cell.length_b   1.000
_cell.length_c   1.000
_cell.angle_alpha   90.00
_cell.angle_beta   90.00
_cell.angle_gamma   90.00
#
_symmetry.space_group_name_H-M   'P 1'
#
loop_
_entity.id
_entity.type
_entity.pdbx_description
1 polymer ?
#
loop_
_entity_poly.entity_id
_entity_poly.type
_entity_poly.pdbx_seq_one_letter_code
_entity_poly.pdbx_strand_id
1 'polypeptide(L)'
;MGPRHTDGPYGEGRSFAIQPGKLATRLIESARAKRAIDLSVVLSSDLPVTWPGRETGSHRHPYLKVDFLYAANLDLYHHTHMMDPMAGTHLVTPSYSLPKKGFKNSSYSPEVQSWLRDYESLYGRRGFSDTTVEQIPLSQMAGNLRVIDVTGLVGSVPADTLPASPMIRPEHVSAFEAKHGGLAPGEVVVFKTGHIDRTFKAAPDDTGCMV
;
A
#
# COMPACT_ATOMS: atom_id res chain seq x y z
N MET A 1 5.83 -10.03 7.95
CA MET A 1 5.82 -9.54 6.56
C MET A 1 6.79 -8.39 6.47
N GLY A 2 7.58 -8.40 5.40
CA GLY A 2 8.69 -7.51 5.15
C GLY A 2 8.72 -7.11 3.69
N PRO A 3 9.45 -6.06 3.32
CA PRO A 3 9.71 -5.77 1.92
C PRO A 3 10.43 -6.93 1.25
N ARG A 4 10.12 -7.14 -0.04
CA ARG A 4 10.65 -8.24 -0.83
C ARG A 4 11.81 -7.76 -1.69
N HIS A 5 13.02 -7.75 -1.16
CA HIS A 5 14.21 -7.31 -1.89
C HIS A 5 14.65 -8.31 -2.96
N THR A 6 14.99 -7.82 -4.16
CA THR A 6 15.58 -8.63 -5.22
C THR A 6 16.94 -9.19 -4.80
N ASP A 7 17.09 -10.51 -4.93
CA ASP A 7 18.26 -11.27 -4.51
C ASP A 7 18.67 -11.01 -3.05
N GLY A 8 17.72 -10.61 -2.20
CA GLY A 8 17.94 -10.42 -0.78
C GLY A 8 17.92 -11.77 -0.06
N PRO A 9 19.05 -12.23 0.54
CA PRO A 9 19.05 -13.46 1.33
C PRO A 9 18.31 -13.30 2.67
N TYR A 10 18.06 -12.04 3.08
CA TYR A 10 17.40 -11.66 4.33
C TYR A 10 16.34 -10.59 4.07
N GLY A 11 15.45 -10.40 5.04
CA GLY A 11 14.49 -9.30 5.03
C GLY A 11 14.06 -8.94 6.44
N GLU A 12 13.83 -7.66 6.67
CA GLU A 12 13.21 -7.15 7.89
C GLU A 12 11.74 -7.53 7.94
N GLY A 13 11.17 -7.72 9.13
CA GLY A 13 9.74 -7.98 9.20
C GLY A 13 9.20 -8.09 10.60
N ARG A 14 7.90 -7.84 10.73
CA ARG A 14 7.13 -8.21 11.92
C ARG A 14 6.51 -9.57 11.71
N SER A 15 6.64 -10.44 12.71
CA SER A 15 5.99 -11.75 12.75
C SER A 15 5.13 -11.87 13.99
N PHE A 16 4.02 -12.58 13.89
CA PHE A 16 3.20 -12.97 15.04
C PHE A 16 2.87 -14.45 14.95
N ALA A 17 2.72 -15.09 16.11
CA ALA A 17 2.34 -16.48 16.20
C ALA A 17 0.82 -16.61 16.23
N ILE A 18 0.29 -17.58 15.49
CA ILE A 18 -1.11 -17.99 15.57
C ILE A 18 -1.19 -19.14 16.55
N GLN A 19 -2.00 -18.99 17.60
CA GLN A 19 -2.17 -20.02 18.62
C GLN A 19 -2.73 -21.32 18.01
N PRO A 20 -2.36 -22.50 18.55
CA PRO A 20 -2.90 -23.77 18.09
C PRO A 20 -4.44 -23.79 18.09
N GLY A 21 -5.04 -24.36 17.03
CA GLY A 21 -6.48 -24.43 16.87
C GLY A 21 -6.91 -24.49 15.42
N LYS A 22 -8.23 -24.38 15.18
CA LYS A 22 -8.83 -24.53 13.84
C LYS A 22 -8.22 -23.60 12.79
N LEU A 23 -7.93 -22.35 13.17
CA LEU A 23 -7.31 -21.38 12.26
C LEU A 23 -5.89 -21.80 11.87
N ALA A 24 -5.07 -22.18 12.84
CA ALA A 24 -3.70 -22.64 12.58
C ALA A 24 -3.68 -23.86 11.66
N THR A 25 -4.54 -24.86 11.92
CA THR A 25 -4.69 -26.05 11.06
C THR A 25 -5.04 -25.67 9.63
N ARG A 26 -6.06 -24.82 9.43
CA ARG A 26 -6.50 -24.37 8.10
C ARG A 26 -5.40 -23.64 7.33
N LEU A 27 -4.63 -22.79 8.01
CA LEU A 27 -3.53 -22.04 7.40
C LEU A 27 -2.37 -22.95 7.02
N ILE A 28 -2.00 -23.90 7.88
CA ILE A 28 -0.96 -24.90 7.59
C ILE A 28 -1.36 -25.76 6.38
N GLU A 29 -2.59 -26.27 6.35
CA GLU A 29 -3.11 -27.04 5.22
C GLU A 29 -3.10 -26.23 3.92
N SER A 30 -3.49 -24.95 3.99
CA SER A 30 -3.47 -24.07 2.83
C SER A 30 -2.06 -23.77 2.33
N ALA A 31 -1.10 -23.57 3.23
CA ALA A 31 0.30 -23.41 2.86
C ALA A 31 0.86 -24.69 2.20
N ARG A 32 0.61 -25.87 2.78
CA ARG A 32 0.99 -27.17 2.19
C ARG A 32 0.36 -27.41 0.81
N ALA A 33 -0.88 -26.95 0.63
CA ALA A 33 -1.59 -27.00 -0.63
C ALA A 33 -1.20 -25.87 -1.61
N LYS A 34 -0.14 -25.09 -1.33
CA LYS A 34 0.34 -23.97 -2.16
C LYS A 34 -0.72 -22.89 -2.44
N ARG A 35 -1.61 -22.62 -1.47
CA ARG A 35 -2.65 -21.59 -1.55
C ARG A 35 -2.26 -20.26 -0.87
N ALA A 36 -1.02 -20.14 -0.39
CA ALA A 36 -0.50 -18.87 0.08
C ALA A 36 -0.09 -18.02 -1.13
N ILE A 37 -0.64 -16.81 -1.22
CA ILE A 37 -0.38 -15.87 -2.32
C ILE A 37 0.40 -14.70 -1.75
N ASP A 38 1.55 -14.39 -2.36
CA ASP A 38 2.30 -13.18 -2.08
C ASP A 38 1.69 -12.02 -2.88
N LEU A 39 1.31 -10.95 -2.18
CA LEU A 39 0.74 -9.73 -2.78
C LEU A 39 1.77 -8.58 -2.82
N SER A 40 3.03 -8.88 -2.53
CA SER A 40 4.12 -7.91 -2.49
C SER A 40 4.77 -7.81 -3.87
N VAL A 41 5.01 -6.57 -4.33
CA VAL A 41 5.94 -6.36 -5.44
C VAL A 41 7.37 -6.58 -4.99
N VAL A 42 8.22 -6.99 -5.91
CA VAL A 42 9.66 -7.11 -5.66
C VAL A 42 10.28 -5.70 -5.67
N LEU A 43 11.14 -5.42 -4.69
CA LEU A 43 11.93 -4.19 -4.63
C LEU A 43 13.24 -4.36 -5.40
N SER A 44 13.41 -3.53 -6.43
CA SER A 44 14.63 -3.43 -7.22
C SER A 44 14.84 -1.99 -7.66
N SER A 45 16.09 -1.60 -7.90
CA SER A 45 16.44 -0.24 -8.35
C SER A 45 15.99 0.04 -9.79
N ASP A 46 15.70 -0.99 -10.59
CA ASP A 46 15.23 -0.88 -11.97
C ASP A 46 13.70 -0.98 -12.11
N LEU A 47 12.98 -1.21 -11.00
CA LEU A 47 11.53 -1.32 -10.98
C LEU A 47 10.87 -0.02 -10.47
N PRO A 48 9.64 0.30 -10.92
CA PRO A 48 8.91 1.48 -10.49
C PRO A 48 8.33 1.26 -9.09
N VAL A 49 9.19 1.27 -8.08
CA VAL A 49 8.84 1.00 -6.67
C VAL A 49 8.74 2.27 -5.84
N THR A 50 9.23 3.39 -6.34
CA THR A 50 9.16 4.69 -5.66
C THR A 50 8.37 5.67 -6.51
N TRP A 51 7.40 6.36 -5.91
CA TRP A 51 6.67 7.44 -6.59
C TRP A 51 7.59 8.65 -6.80
N PRO A 52 7.79 9.11 -8.05
CA PRO A 52 8.74 10.18 -8.36
C PRO A 52 8.27 11.57 -7.90
N GLY A 53 7.01 11.70 -7.47
CA GLY A 53 6.41 12.98 -7.13
C GLY A 53 5.76 13.68 -8.33
N ARG A 54 4.83 14.60 -8.05
CA ARG A 54 4.19 15.44 -9.07
C ARG A 54 4.81 16.83 -9.20
N GLU A 55 5.33 17.36 -8.10
CA GLU A 55 5.80 18.75 -7.99
C GLU A 55 7.17 18.83 -7.30
N THR A 56 7.83 19.98 -7.45
CA THR A 56 9.10 20.27 -6.78
C THR A 56 8.98 20.07 -5.28
N GLY A 57 9.87 19.24 -4.71
CA GLY A 57 9.86 18.91 -3.29
C GLY A 57 8.83 17.86 -2.86
N SER A 58 8.02 17.33 -3.77
CA SER A 58 7.03 16.25 -3.50
C SER A 58 7.52 14.87 -3.98
N HIS A 59 8.82 14.68 -4.13
CA HIS A 59 9.42 13.41 -4.56
C HIS A 59 9.80 12.53 -3.36
N ARG A 60 9.73 11.21 -3.54
CA ARG A 60 10.20 10.24 -2.55
C ARG A 60 11.65 9.85 -2.82
N HIS A 61 12.36 9.42 -1.78
CA HIS A 61 13.70 8.88 -1.96
C HIS A 61 13.64 7.55 -2.76
N PRO A 62 14.41 7.40 -3.84
CA PRO A 62 14.42 6.17 -4.63
C PRO A 62 14.88 4.98 -3.79
N TYR A 63 14.39 3.79 -4.11
CA TYR A 63 14.96 2.57 -3.56
C TYR A 63 16.37 2.36 -4.12
N LEU A 64 17.34 2.16 -3.23
CA LEU A 64 18.72 1.86 -3.57
C LEU A 64 19.15 0.55 -2.91
N LYS A 65 19.66 -0.38 -3.71
CA LYS A 65 20.46 -1.51 -3.25
C LYS A 65 21.93 -1.11 -3.33
N VAL A 66 22.62 -1.12 -2.18
CA VAL A 66 24.03 -0.73 -2.07
C VAL A 66 24.85 -1.93 -1.61
N ASP A 67 25.78 -2.37 -2.46
CA ASP A 67 26.69 -3.46 -2.14
C ASP A 67 27.87 -2.93 -1.33
N PHE A 68 28.07 -3.47 -0.13
CA PHE A 68 29.08 -2.97 0.79
C PHE A 68 30.32 -3.87 0.89
N LEU A 69 30.13 -5.16 1.17
CA LEU A 69 31.21 -6.10 1.45
C LEU A 69 30.89 -7.47 0.87
N TYR A 70 31.82 -8.08 0.14
CA TYR A 70 31.69 -9.47 -0.28
C TYR A 70 32.13 -10.42 0.84
N ALA A 71 31.24 -11.34 1.22
CA ALA A 71 31.46 -12.37 2.22
C ALA A 71 31.78 -13.72 1.56
N ALA A 72 33.06 -14.02 1.38
CA ALA A 72 33.53 -15.22 0.68
C ALA A 72 33.03 -16.54 1.30
N ASN A 73 32.77 -16.58 2.61
CA ASN A 73 32.23 -17.76 3.29
C ASN A 73 30.76 -18.05 2.97
N LEU A 74 30.02 -17.05 2.51
CA LEU A 74 28.63 -17.14 2.12
C LEU A 74 28.44 -17.04 0.61
N ASP A 75 29.51 -16.73 -0.13
CA ASP A 75 29.51 -16.42 -1.55
C ASP A 75 28.45 -15.37 -1.94
N LEU A 76 28.36 -14.29 -1.15
CA LEU A 76 27.37 -13.22 -1.37
C LEU A 76 27.92 -11.85 -0.98
N TYR A 77 27.37 -10.80 -1.61
CA TYR A 77 27.56 -9.43 -1.18
C TYR A 77 26.60 -9.11 -0.03
N HIS A 78 27.11 -8.46 1.02
CA HIS A 78 26.29 -7.78 1.99
C HIS A 78 25.68 -6.55 1.34
N HIS A 79 24.35 -6.57 1.24
CA HIS A 79 23.55 -5.51 0.66
C HIS A 79 22.95 -4.64 1.77
N THR A 80 23.06 -3.33 1.62
CA THR A 80 22.22 -2.37 2.36
C THR A 80 21.10 -1.91 1.46
N HIS A 81 19.88 -1.89 2.00
CA HIS A 81 18.72 -1.33 1.31
C HIS A 81 18.43 0.05 1.90
N MET A 82 18.47 1.09 1.05
CA MET A 82 18.05 2.44 1.41
C MET A 82 16.74 2.74 0.72
N MET A 83 15.70 3.11 1.47
CA MET A 83 14.37 3.32 0.92
C MET A 83 13.54 4.30 1.75
N ASP A 84 12.61 4.98 1.06
CA ASP A 84 11.49 5.65 1.71
C ASP A 84 10.51 4.62 2.29
N PRO A 85 9.83 4.90 3.42
CA PRO A 85 8.82 3.99 3.99
C PRO A 85 7.67 3.62 3.06
N MET A 86 7.47 4.35 1.95
CA MET A 86 6.44 4.07 0.94
C MET A 86 6.97 3.46 -0.36
N ALA A 87 8.17 2.89 -0.35
CA ALA A 87 8.66 2.10 -1.48
C ALA A 87 7.91 0.74 -1.60
N GLY A 88 7.43 0.43 -2.81
CA GLY A 88 6.74 -0.81 -3.16
C GLY A 88 5.43 -1.03 -2.41
N THR A 89 5.13 -2.29 -2.05
CA THR A 89 3.96 -2.63 -1.25
C THR A 89 4.20 -2.22 0.21
N HIS A 90 3.49 -1.19 0.68
CA HIS A 90 3.75 -0.55 1.97
C HIS A 90 2.48 -0.30 2.79
N LEU A 91 2.65 0.07 4.05
CA LEU A 91 1.57 0.44 4.98
C LEU A 91 1.57 1.96 5.20
N VAL A 92 0.42 2.58 5.03
CA VAL A 92 0.20 4.01 5.35
C VAL A 92 -0.65 4.12 6.62
N THR A 93 -0.13 4.80 7.63
CA THR A 93 -0.85 5.07 8.88
C THR A 93 -1.66 6.36 8.80
N PRO A 94 -2.72 6.54 9.61
CA PRO A 94 -3.50 7.78 9.59
C PRO A 94 -2.67 9.04 9.89
N SER A 95 -1.62 8.93 10.69
CA SER A 95 -0.66 10.01 10.98
C SER A 95 0.08 10.55 9.75
N TYR A 96 0.09 9.82 8.63
CA TYR A 96 0.64 10.31 7.37
C TYR A 96 -0.13 11.52 6.84
N SER A 97 -1.45 11.54 7.02
CA SER A 97 -2.33 12.57 6.46
C SER A 97 -3.08 13.38 7.51
N LEU A 98 -3.14 12.91 8.75
CA LEU A 98 -3.82 13.60 9.85
C LEU A 98 -2.81 14.36 10.72
N PRO A 99 -3.14 15.59 11.17
CA PRO A 99 -2.31 16.29 12.13
C PRO A 99 -2.43 15.66 13.52
N LYS A 100 -1.47 16.00 14.38
CA LYS A 100 -1.48 15.62 15.79
C LYS A 100 -2.60 16.31 16.55
N LYS A 101 -3.06 15.66 17.64
CA LYS A 101 -4.06 16.23 18.54
C LYS A 101 -3.60 17.59 19.06
N GLY A 102 -4.51 18.57 19.07
CA GLY A 102 -4.21 19.94 19.50
C GLY A 102 -3.71 20.86 18.39
N PHE A 103 -3.53 20.35 17.16
CA PHE A 103 -3.27 21.20 16.00
C PHE A 103 -4.41 22.20 15.81
N LYS A 104 -4.07 23.49 15.68
CA LYS A 104 -5.04 24.57 15.51
C LYS A 104 -5.34 24.74 14.03
N ASN A 105 -6.50 24.30 13.56
CA ASN A 105 -6.89 24.45 12.14
C ASN A 105 -6.84 25.92 11.66
N SER A 106 -6.96 26.89 12.56
CA SER A 106 -6.81 28.32 12.26
C SER A 106 -5.38 28.72 11.83
N SER A 107 -4.38 27.85 12.01
CA SER A 107 -3.00 28.09 11.56
C SER A 107 -2.78 27.75 10.09
N TYR A 108 -3.74 27.08 9.45
CA TYR A 108 -3.69 26.87 8.00
C TYR A 108 -3.89 28.18 7.23
N SER A 109 -3.44 28.23 5.98
CA SER A 109 -3.79 29.33 5.08
C SER A 109 -5.32 29.44 4.91
N PRO A 110 -5.87 30.62 4.57
CA PRO A 110 -7.30 30.78 4.34
C PRO A 110 -7.88 29.79 3.31
N GLU A 111 -7.10 29.47 2.29
CA GLU A 111 -7.44 28.49 1.25
C GLU A 111 -7.60 27.07 1.82
N VAL A 112 -6.60 26.58 2.56
CA VAL A 112 -6.65 25.24 3.17
C VAL A 112 -7.76 25.15 4.23
N GLN A 113 -8.04 26.25 4.94
CA GLN A 113 -9.20 26.31 5.84
C GLN A 113 -10.52 26.17 5.07
N SER A 114 -10.61 26.71 3.84
CA SER A 114 -11.79 26.53 2.98
C SER A 114 -11.95 25.08 2.56
N TRP A 115 -10.90 24.46 2.04
CA TRP A 115 -10.93 23.05 1.66
C TRP A 115 -11.30 22.14 2.84
N LEU A 116 -10.81 22.45 4.03
CA LEU A 116 -11.18 21.70 5.23
C LEU A 116 -12.67 21.86 5.55
N ARG A 117 -13.25 23.06 5.46
CA ARG A 117 -14.69 23.28 5.67
C ARG A 117 -15.52 22.50 4.65
N ASP A 118 -15.12 22.54 3.38
CA ASP A 118 -15.82 21.84 2.31
C ASP A 118 -15.81 20.32 2.56
N TYR A 119 -14.63 19.77 2.87
CA TYR A 119 -14.46 18.37 3.27
C TYR A 119 -15.33 18.01 4.48
N GLU A 120 -15.27 18.80 5.56
CA GLU A 120 -15.98 18.49 6.80
C GLU A 120 -17.52 18.60 6.65
N SER A 121 -18.00 19.41 5.70
CA SER A 121 -19.43 19.48 5.38
C SER A 121 -19.95 18.20 4.71
N LEU A 122 -19.09 17.52 3.94
CA LEU A 122 -19.46 16.32 3.17
C LEU A 122 -19.19 15.03 3.95
N TYR A 123 -18.09 14.97 4.69
CA TYR A 123 -17.56 13.73 5.27
C TYR A 123 -17.48 13.75 6.80
N GLY A 124 -17.89 14.85 7.43
CA GLY A 124 -17.78 15.05 8.87
C GLY A 124 -16.40 15.53 9.31
N ARG A 125 -16.27 15.83 10.60
CA ARG A 125 -15.08 16.48 11.17
C ARG A 125 -13.82 15.63 10.94
N ARG A 126 -12.74 16.26 10.45
CA ARG A 126 -11.46 15.58 10.26
C ARG A 126 -10.87 15.19 11.63
N GLY A 127 -10.41 13.95 11.73
CA GLY A 127 -9.76 13.43 12.92
C GLY A 127 -8.33 13.94 13.13
N PHE A 128 -7.68 13.39 14.16
CA PHE A 128 -6.27 13.58 14.49
C PHE A 128 -5.60 12.21 14.65
N SER A 129 -4.31 12.11 14.34
CA SER A 129 -3.53 10.90 14.62
C SER A 129 -2.05 11.23 14.74
N ASP A 130 -1.39 10.61 15.71
CA ASP A 130 0.06 10.50 15.83
C ASP A 130 0.51 9.04 15.74
N THR A 131 -0.39 8.14 15.31
CA THR A 131 -0.17 6.70 15.29
C THR A 131 0.88 6.31 14.26
N THR A 132 2.01 5.81 14.71
CA THR A 132 3.10 5.30 13.87
C THR A 132 2.94 3.79 13.62
N VAL A 133 3.68 3.24 12.64
CA VAL A 133 3.52 1.84 12.18
C VAL A 133 3.71 0.83 13.32
N GLU A 134 4.66 1.08 14.22
CA GLU A 134 4.96 0.21 15.36
C GLU A 134 3.83 0.17 16.39
N GLN A 135 2.99 1.20 16.43
CA GLN A 135 1.86 1.33 17.36
C GLN A 135 0.57 0.65 16.83
N ILE A 136 0.54 0.27 15.56
CA ILE A 136 -0.63 -0.42 14.97
C ILE A 136 -0.80 -1.79 15.65
N PRO A 137 -1.98 -2.09 16.23
CA PRO A 137 -2.26 -3.41 16.79
C PRO A 137 -2.14 -4.49 15.72
N LEU A 138 -1.47 -5.60 16.03
CA LEU A 138 -1.29 -6.71 15.10
C LEU A 138 -2.63 -7.31 14.62
N SER A 139 -3.67 -7.23 15.44
CA SER A 139 -5.03 -7.64 15.08
C SER A 139 -5.66 -6.80 13.96
N GLN A 140 -5.16 -5.58 13.71
CA GLN A 140 -5.57 -4.77 12.56
C GLN A 140 -4.73 -5.07 11.30
N MET A 141 -3.61 -5.79 11.44
CA MET A 141 -2.73 -6.16 10.33
C MET A 141 -3.07 -7.53 9.72
N ALA A 142 -4.07 -8.23 10.27
CA ALA A 142 -4.52 -9.52 9.79
C ALA A 142 -6.04 -9.62 9.90
N GLY A 143 -6.70 -10.07 8.84
CA GLY A 143 -8.15 -10.17 8.79
C GLY A 143 -8.64 -10.87 7.54
N ASN A 144 -9.96 -10.98 7.40
CA ASN A 144 -10.55 -11.45 6.17
C ASN A 144 -10.37 -10.39 5.08
N LEU A 145 -9.84 -10.82 3.94
CA LEU A 145 -9.64 -9.97 2.77
C LEU A 145 -10.89 -10.04 1.88
N ARG A 146 -11.40 -8.86 1.49
CA ARG A 146 -12.52 -8.67 0.57
C ARG A 146 -11.98 -8.04 -0.70
N VAL A 147 -11.91 -8.82 -1.78
CA VAL A 147 -11.37 -8.36 -3.07
C VAL A 147 -12.53 -7.89 -3.95
N ILE A 148 -12.61 -6.59 -4.19
CA ILE A 148 -13.59 -5.96 -5.07
C ILE A 148 -12.94 -5.75 -6.43
N ASP A 149 -13.38 -6.51 -7.43
CA ASP A 149 -12.86 -6.38 -8.80
C ASP A 149 -13.45 -5.14 -9.47
N VAL A 150 -12.58 -4.18 -9.79
CA VAL A 150 -12.90 -2.92 -10.48
C VAL A 150 -12.11 -2.79 -11.78
N THR A 151 -11.59 -3.90 -12.31
CA THR A 151 -10.84 -3.92 -13.59
C THR A 151 -11.64 -3.34 -14.75
N GLY A 152 -12.97 -3.45 -14.71
CA GLY A 152 -13.87 -2.86 -15.71
C GLY A 152 -13.86 -1.32 -15.78
N LEU A 153 -13.29 -0.63 -14.78
CA LEU A 153 -13.13 0.82 -14.81
C LEU A 153 -11.93 1.27 -15.67
N VAL A 154 -10.96 0.39 -15.90
CA VAL A 154 -9.76 0.73 -16.65
C VAL A 154 -10.13 1.17 -18.07
N GLY A 155 -9.69 2.36 -18.46
CA GLY A 155 -9.98 2.93 -19.77
C GLY A 155 -11.41 3.49 -19.93
N SER A 156 -12.18 3.60 -18.84
CA SER A 156 -13.55 4.16 -18.89
C SER A 156 -13.59 5.70 -18.91
N VAL A 157 -12.46 6.36 -18.64
CA VAL A 157 -12.36 7.83 -18.69
C VAL A 157 -12.10 8.31 -20.13
N PRO A 158 -12.72 9.42 -20.56
CA PRO A 158 -12.45 10.02 -21.87
C PRO A 158 -10.97 10.41 -22.05
N ALA A 159 -10.45 10.26 -23.28
CA ALA A 159 -9.04 10.50 -23.58
C ALA A 159 -8.60 11.96 -23.33
N ASP A 160 -9.51 12.91 -23.48
CA ASP A 160 -9.31 14.34 -23.20
C ASP A 160 -9.23 14.67 -21.70
N THR A 161 -9.57 13.73 -20.82
CA THR A 161 -9.45 13.87 -19.36
C THR A 161 -8.17 13.26 -18.80
N LEU A 162 -7.33 12.62 -19.63
CA LEU A 162 -6.03 12.11 -19.20
C LEU A 162 -5.17 13.27 -18.65
N PRO A 163 -4.43 13.05 -17.55
CA PRO A 163 -4.13 11.77 -16.89
C PRO A 163 -5.10 11.37 -15.75
N ALA A 164 -6.33 11.90 -15.71
CA ALA A 164 -7.28 11.53 -14.66
C ALA A 164 -7.58 10.02 -14.66
N SER A 165 -7.70 9.44 -13.47
CA SER A 165 -8.09 8.04 -13.29
C SER A 165 -9.60 7.91 -13.04
N PRO A 166 -10.23 6.78 -13.44
CA PRO A 166 -11.62 6.51 -13.12
C PRO A 166 -11.84 6.46 -11.59
N MET A 167 -12.94 7.06 -11.14
CA MET A 167 -13.28 7.07 -9.72
C MET A 167 -13.99 5.77 -9.31
N ILE A 168 -13.49 5.12 -8.27
CA ILE A 168 -14.21 4.05 -7.59
C ILE A 168 -15.30 4.69 -6.73
N ARG A 169 -16.55 4.44 -7.11
CA ARG A 169 -17.75 4.96 -6.44
C ARG A 169 -18.41 3.96 -5.47
N PRO A 170 -19.26 4.43 -4.53
CA PRO A 170 -20.00 3.55 -3.61
C PRO A 170 -20.80 2.44 -4.29
N GLU A 171 -21.30 2.67 -5.51
CA GLU A 171 -22.12 1.68 -6.23
C GLU A 171 -21.33 0.41 -6.55
N HIS A 172 -20.00 0.48 -6.74
CA HIS A 172 -19.16 -0.70 -6.94
C HIS A 172 -19.09 -1.55 -5.66
N VAL A 173 -19.05 -0.89 -4.50
CA VAL A 173 -19.05 -1.57 -3.19
C VAL A 173 -20.40 -2.21 -2.95
N SER A 174 -21.51 -1.48 -3.16
CA SER A 174 -22.86 -2.02 -2.98
C SER A 174 -23.15 -3.19 -3.93
N ALA A 175 -22.69 -3.12 -5.18
CA ALA A 175 -22.81 -4.24 -6.13
C ALA A 175 -22.03 -5.48 -5.68
N PHE A 176 -20.84 -5.30 -5.12
CA PHE A 176 -20.06 -6.39 -4.52
C PHE A 176 -20.79 -7.00 -3.31
N GLU A 177 -21.29 -6.16 -2.40
CA GLU A 177 -22.01 -6.62 -1.19
C GLU A 177 -23.30 -7.40 -1.55
N ALA A 178 -24.04 -6.94 -2.56
CA ALA A 178 -25.24 -7.63 -3.03
C ALA A 178 -24.94 -9.06 -3.54
N LYS A 179 -23.75 -9.29 -4.10
CA LYS A 179 -23.35 -10.59 -4.67
C LYS A 179 -22.59 -11.48 -3.69
N HIS A 180 -21.80 -10.88 -2.79
CA HIS A 180 -20.83 -11.59 -1.95
C HIS A 180 -21.10 -11.45 -0.44
N GLY A 181 -22.22 -10.83 -0.07
CA GLY A 181 -22.56 -10.48 1.30
C GLY A 181 -21.93 -9.15 1.74
N GLY A 182 -22.56 -8.50 2.72
CA GLY A 182 -22.11 -7.22 3.28
C GLY A 182 -20.72 -7.29 3.90
N LEU A 183 -20.02 -6.16 3.88
CA LEU A 183 -18.74 -5.97 4.54
C LEU A 183 -18.93 -5.89 6.05
N ALA A 184 -18.04 -6.54 6.81
CA ALA A 184 -18.06 -6.52 8.27
C ALA A 184 -16.94 -5.62 8.84
N PRO A 185 -17.13 -5.04 10.05
CA PRO A 185 -16.07 -4.31 10.75
C PRO A 185 -14.81 -5.17 10.91
N GLY A 186 -13.65 -4.58 10.61
CA GLY A 186 -12.34 -5.25 10.72
C GLY A 186 -11.93 -6.07 9.49
N GLU A 187 -12.77 -6.17 8.46
CA GLU A 187 -12.35 -6.72 7.17
C GLU A 187 -11.45 -5.76 6.39
N VAL A 188 -10.51 -6.32 5.62
CA VAL A 188 -9.62 -5.56 4.75
C VAL A 188 -10.20 -5.56 3.34
N VAL A 189 -10.42 -4.38 2.76
CA VAL A 189 -10.93 -4.26 1.39
C VAL A 189 -9.79 -3.94 0.43
N VAL A 190 -9.68 -4.71 -0.65
CA VAL A 190 -8.74 -4.45 -1.75
C VAL A 190 -9.51 -4.24 -3.04
N PHE A 191 -9.26 -3.12 -3.70
CA PHE A 191 -9.77 -2.84 -5.05
C PHE A 191 -8.80 -3.38 -6.09
N LYS A 192 -9.18 -4.46 -6.76
CA LYS A 192 -8.36 -5.07 -7.81
C LYS A 192 -8.59 -4.32 -9.12
N THR A 193 -7.57 -3.61 -9.58
CA THR A 193 -7.57 -2.83 -10.83
C THR A 193 -6.84 -3.53 -11.98
N GLY A 194 -5.94 -4.49 -11.68
CA GLY A 194 -5.02 -5.07 -12.65
C GLY A 194 -3.92 -4.11 -13.13
N HIS A 195 -3.76 -2.96 -12.47
CA HIS A 195 -2.77 -1.93 -12.85
C HIS A 195 -1.34 -2.49 -12.78
N ILE A 196 -0.95 -3.00 -11.61
CA ILE A 196 0.38 -3.55 -11.36
C ILE A 196 0.70 -4.69 -12.33
N ASP A 197 -0.25 -5.61 -12.59
CA ASP A 197 -0.06 -6.72 -13.54
C ASP A 197 0.30 -6.25 -14.96
N ARG A 198 -0.16 -5.06 -15.36
CA ARG A 198 0.08 -4.49 -16.69
C ARG A 198 1.31 -3.59 -16.74
N THR A 199 1.55 -2.81 -15.70
CA THR A 199 2.48 -1.66 -15.74
C THR A 199 3.75 -1.87 -14.92
N PHE A 200 3.79 -2.84 -14.01
CA PHE A 200 4.96 -3.06 -13.16
C PHE A 200 6.04 -3.82 -13.92
N LYS A 201 6.87 -3.08 -14.67
CA LYS A 201 7.95 -3.57 -15.51
C LYS A 201 9.24 -2.80 -15.19
N ALA A 202 10.39 -3.38 -15.53
CA ALA A 202 11.66 -2.69 -15.37
C ALA A 202 11.82 -1.57 -16.42
N ALA A 203 12.63 -0.56 -16.11
CA ALA A 203 13.03 0.44 -17.08
C ALA A 203 13.69 -0.21 -18.32
N PRO A 204 13.42 0.28 -19.55
CA PRO A 204 12.67 1.49 -19.88
C PRO A 204 11.15 1.29 -20.08
N ASP A 205 10.62 0.08 -19.83
CA ASP A 205 9.21 -0.27 -20.08
C ASP A 205 8.28 0.03 -18.89
N ASP A 206 8.79 0.71 -17.87
CA ASP A 206 8.09 1.08 -16.63
C ASP A 206 7.08 2.23 -16.81
N THR A 207 6.98 2.76 -18.04
CA THR A 207 6.02 3.80 -18.43
C THR A 207 4.58 3.39 -18.07
N GLY A 208 3.89 4.21 -17.28
CA GLY A 208 2.50 3.96 -16.89
C GLY A 208 2.28 3.47 -15.45
N CYS A 209 3.32 3.02 -14.73
CA CYS A 209 3.12 2.50 -13.37
C CYS A 209 2.89 3.59 -12.33
N MET A 210 3.67 4.67 -12.39
CA MET A 210 3.76 5.72 -11.36
C MET A 210 3.27 7.10 -11.85
N VAL A 211 2.27 7.12 -12.74
CA VAL A 211 1.75 8.32 -13.45
C VAL A 211 0.56 8.95 -12.74
#